data_AF-A0A1F8SD60-F1
#
_entry.id   AF-A0A1F8SD60-F1
#
_cell.length_a   1.000
_cell.length_b   1.000
_cell.length_c   1.000
_cell.angle_alpha   90.00
_cell.angle_beta   90.00
_cell.angle_gamma   90.00
#
_symmetry.space_group_name_H-M   'P 1'
#
loop_
_entity.id
_entity.type
_entity.pdbx_description
1 polymer ?
#
loop_
_entity_poly.entity_id
_entity_poly.type
_entity_poly.pdbx_seq_one_letter_code
_entity_poly.pdbx_strand_id
1 'polypeptide(L)'
;MVVTEPGTSQPPPALVSPHFALQAGVGKQFTINLDANTSTGFQWELDYYDPNFVALVGSEYKPYTVPQMGSTGSQKFTFNALKVGDTRI
;
A
#
# COMPACT_ATOMS: atom_id res chain seq x y z
N MET A 1 -21.61 -5.36 40.37
CA MET A 1 -22.48 -4.71 39.38
C MET A 1 -21.89 -5.00 38.01
N VAL A 2 -22.49 -5.94 37.28
CA VAL A 2 -22.02 -6.39 35.96
C VAL A 2 -22.84 -5.64 34.93
N VAL A 3 -22.20 -4.82 34.12
CA VAL A 3 -22.79 -4.28 32.89
C VAL A 3 -22.21 -5.11 31.75
N THR A 4 -22.97 -6.10 31.30
CA THR A 4 -22.72 -6.84 30.07
C THR A 4 -23.20 -5.99 28.89
N GLU A 5 -22.27 -5.47 28.11
CA GLU A 5 -22.58 -4.97 26.76
C GLU A 5 -22.75 -6.17 25.83
N PRO A 6 -23.84 -6.26 25.04
CA PRO A 6 -24.00 -7.32 24.04
C PRO A 6 -22.98 -7.08 22.92
N GLY A 7 -21.87 -7.83 22.96
CA GLY A 7 -20.90 -7.88 21.89
C GLY A 7 -21.57 -8.43 20.63
N THR A 8 -21.88 -7.55 19.68
CA THR A 8 -22.24 -7.96 18.32
C THR A 8 -21.06 -8.76 17.76
N SER A 9 -21.26 -10.07 17.61
CA SER A 9 -20.31 -11.00 17.01
C SER A 9 -20.25 -10.80 15.49
N GLN A 10 -19.96 -9.57 15.05
CA GLN A 10 -19.65 -9.33 13.64
C GLN A 10 -18.30 -10.02 13.39
N PRO A 11 -18.20 -10.95 12.42
CA PRO A 11 -16.92 -11.44 11.97
C PRO A 11 -16.00 -10.26 11.70
N PRO A 12 -14.68 -10.37 11.94
CA PRO A 12 -13.74 -9.36 11.48
C PRO A 12 -14.11 -9.01 10.03
N PRO A 13 -14.23 -7.72 9.66
CA PRO A 13 -14.44 -7.35 8.28
C PRO A 13 -13.49 -8.16 7.42
N ALA A 14 -14.03 -8.91 6.45
CA ALA A 14 -13.17 -9.64 5.52
C ALA A 14 -12.14 -8.64 4.99
N LEU A 15 -10.87 -9.05 4.95
CA LEU A 15 -9.81 -8.23 4.37
C LEU A 15 -10.18 -8.00 2.89
N VAL A 16 -10.75 -6.83 2.60
CA VAL A 16 -11.03 -6.41 1.24
C VAL A 16 -9.73 -5.85 0.69
N SER A 17 -9.13 -6.56 -0.26
CA SER A 17 -8.00 -6.01 -1.02
C SER A 17 -8.51 -4.86 -1.87
N PRO A 18 -8.07 -3.61 -1.65
CA PRO A 18 -8.49 -2.51 -2.51
C PRO A 18 -7.90 -2.73 -3.90
N HIS A 19 -8.76 -2.79 -4.92
CA HIS A 19 -8.32 -2.71 -6.30
C HIS A 19 -8.39 -1.24 -6.73
N PHE A 20 -7.28 -0.73 -7.25
CA PHE A 20 -7.19 0.64 -7.75
C PHE A 20 -6.67 0.64 -9.19
N ALA A 21 -7.28 1.45 -10.04
CA ALA A 21 -6.82 1.67 -11.41
C ALA A 21 -6.09 3.02 -11.47
N LEU A 22 -4.85 3.01 -11.96
CA LEU A 22 -4.03 4.18 -12.17
C LEU A 22 -3.65 4.30 -13.65
N GLN A 23 -3.84 5.48 -14.24
CA GLN A 23 -3.30 5.77 -15.57
C GLN A 23 -1.92 6.43 -15.43
N ALA A 24 -0.90 5.85 -16.06
CA ALA A 24 0.46 6.39 -16.09
C ALA A 24 0.91 6.63 -17.53
N GLY A 25 1.64 7.71 -17.77
CA GLY A 25 2.22 8.00 -19.09
C GLY A 25 3.50 7.22 -19.33
N VAL A 26 3.69 6.67 -20.53
CA VAL A 26 4.94 5.98 -20.90
C VAL A 26 6.15 6.89 -20.72
N GLY A 27 7.22 6.35 -20.14
CA GLY A 27 8.44 7.07 -19.78
C GLY A 27 8.30 7.97 -18.55
N LYS A 28 7.14 7.95 -17.86
CA LYS A 28 6.92 8.70 -16.61
C LYS A 28 6.98 7.78 -15.42
N GLN A 29 7.46 8.34 -14.31
CA GLN A 29 7.43 7.68 -13.02
C GLN A 29 6.09 7.93 -12.32
N PHE A 30 5.64 6.92 -11.57
CA PHE A 30 4.51 7.02 -10.66
C PHE A 30 4.86 6.30 -9.35
N THR A 31 4.11 6.61 -8.29
CA THR A 31 4.40 6.11 -6.95
C THR A 31 3.17 5.51 -6.30
N ILE A 32 3.35 4.38 -5.63
CA ILE A 32 2.35 3.79 -4.74
C ILE A 32 2.85 3.99 -3.30
N ASN A 33 2.06 4.71 -2.50
CA ASN A 33 2.35 4.96 -1.09
C ASN A 33 1.38 4.15 -0.24
N LEU A 34 1.91 3.31 0.64
CA LEU A 34 1.14 2.50 1.58
C LEU A 34 1.51 2.90 3.00
N ASP A 35 0.53 3.20 3.83
CA ASP A 35 0.74 3.49 5.24
C ASP A 35 1.51 2.36 5.94
N ALA A 36 2.50 2.72 6.74
CA ALA A 36 3.39 1.76 7.40
C ALA A 36 3.78 2.22 8.81
N ASN A 37 3.92 1.26 9.71
CA ASN A 37 4.36 1.47 11.08
C ASN A 37 5.48 0.51 11.43
N THR A 38 6.73 0.97 11.27
CA THR A 38 7.93 0.15 11.47
C THR A 38 8.13 -0.31 12.91
N SER A 39 7.48 0.34 13.90
CA SER A 39 7.57 -0.08 15.31
C SER A 39 6.90 -1.44 15.58
N THR A 40 6.02 -1.87 14.68
CA THR A 40 5.35 -3.18 14.76
C THR A 40 6.21 -4.34 14.26
N GLY A 41 7.33 -4.05 13.57
CA GLY A 41 8.16 -5.04 12.90
C GLY A 41 7.64 -5.50 11.53
N PHE A 42 6.48 -5.02 11.09
CA PHE A 42 5.93 -5.33 9.76
C PHE A 42 6.38 -4.31 8.69
N GLN A 43 6.52 -4.79 7.46
CA GLN A 43 6.87 -3.99 6.29
C GLN A 43 6.09 -4.48 5.06
N TRP A 44 5.82 -3.56 4.14
CA TRP A 44 5.27 -3.91 2.83
C TRP A 44 6.38 -4.42 1.91
N GLU A 45 6.10 -5.56 1.27
CA GLU A 45 6.95 -6.18 0.25
C GLU A 45 6.19 -6.22 -1.07
N LEU A 46 6.92 -6.06 -2.18
CA LEU A 46 6.34 -6.16 -3.52
C LEU A 46 6.35 -7.64 -3.95
N ASP A 47 5.18 -8.26 -3.97
CA ASP A 47 5.02 -9.67 -4.33
C ASP A 47 5.06 -9.89 -5.85
N TYR A 48 4.36 -9.05 -6.62
CA TYR A 48 4.26 -9.18 -8.07
C TYR A 48 4.31 -7.82 -8.77
N TYR A 49 4.86 -7.80 -10.00
CA TYR A 49 4.67 -6.74 -10.98
C TYR A 49 5.01 -7.28 -12.37
N ASP A 50 4.49 -6.66 -13.43
CA ASP A 50 4.86 -7.01 -14.80
C ASP A 50 6.05 -6.16 -15.31
N PRO A 51 7.27 -6.73 -15.39
CA PRO A 51 8.46 -6.00 -15.81
C PRO A 51 8.44 -5.56 -17.28
N ASN A 52 7.52 -6.09 -18.10
CA ASN A 52 7.39 -5.66 -19.49
C ASN A 52 6.64 -4.32 -19.64
N PHE A 53 5.84 -3.96 -18.63
CA PHE A 53 5.03 -2.75 -18.63
C PHE A 53 5.53 -1.70 -17.66
N VAL A 54 6.10 -2.11 -16.52
CA VAL A 54 6.62 -1.19 -15.50
C VAL A 54 7.95 -1.69 -14.93
N ALA A 55 8.86 -0.77 -14.61
CA ALA A 55 10.10 -1.07 -13.91
C ALA A 55 10.05 -0.50 -12.49
N LEU A 56 10.34 -1.32 -11.47
CA LEU A 56 10.56 -0.84 -10.11
C LEU A 56 11.87 -0.04 -10.06
N VAL A 57 11.78 1.24 -9.73
CA VAL A 57 12.91 2.16 -9.58
C VAL A 57 13.44 2.14 -8.14
N GLY A 58 12.56 1.96 -7.16
CA GLY A 58 12.95 1.87 -5.76
C GLY A 58 11.79 1.62 -4.81
N SER A 59 12.12 1.15 -3.61
CA SER A 59 11.21 0.98 -2.48
C SER A 59 11.88 1.58 -1.24
N GLU A 60 11.19 2.48 -0.55
CA GLU A 60 11.74 3.18 0.62
C GLU A 60 10.67 3.53 1.64
N TYR A 61 10.98 3.32 2.92
CA TYR A 61 10.17 3.82 4.02
C TYR A 61 10.42 5.32 4.21
N LYS A 62 9.34 6.11 4.30
CA LYS A 62 9.36 7.53 4.62
C LYS A 62 8.56 7.78 5.89
N PRO A 63 9.20 8.25 6.99
CA PRO A 63 8.47 8.66 8.17
C PRO A 63 7.63 9.90 7.87
N TYR A 64 6.46 10.01 8.51
CA TYR A 64 5.65 11.22 8.43
C TYR A 64 6.21 12.30 9.34
N THR A 65 6.21 13.56 8.87
CA THR A 65 6.61 14.72 9.70
C THR A 65 5.72 14.87 10.93
N VAL A 66 4.43 14.55 10.76
CA VAL A 66 3.46 14.46 11.85
C VAL A 66 2.90 13.04 11.83
N PRO A 67 3.13 12.23 12.89
CA PRO A 67 2.59 10.88 12.96
C PRO A 67 1.06 10.90 12.84
N GLN A 68 0.53 9.96 12.06
CA GLN A 68 -0.91 9.74 11.97
C GLN A 68 -1.30 8.63 12.94
N MET A 69 -2.57 8.60 13.40
CA MET A 69 -3.01 7.52 14.29
C MET A 69 -2.83 6.16 13.60
N GLY A 70 -1.97 5.31 14.17
CA GLY A 70 -1.68 3.97 13.66
C GLY A 70 -0.51 3.88 12.67
N SER A 71 -0.06 4.99 12.08
CA SER A 71 0.96 5.01 11.02
C SER A 71 2.05 6.03 11.33
N THR A 72 3.29 5.55 11.49
CA THR A 72 4.45 6.41 11.72
C THR A 72 5.09 6.92 10.42
N GLY A 73 4.69 6.35 9.28
CA GLY A 73 5.16 6.72 7.94
C GLY A 73 4.44 5.95 6.85
N SER A 74 5.07 5.87 5.68
CA SER A 74 4.62 5.04 4.55
C SER A 74 5.77 4.29 3.88
N GLN A 75 5.47 3.13 3.31
CA GLN A 75 6.31 2.50 2.28
C GLN A 75 5.98 3.12 0.93
N LYS A 76 6.99 3.64 0.24
CA LYS A 76 6.86 4.22 -1.09
C LYS A 76 7.52 3.32 -2.12
N PHE A 77 6.74 2.82 -3.07
CA PHE A 77 7.22 2.15 -4.26
C PHE A 77 7.20 3.12 -5.44
N THR A 78 8.33 3.25 -6.13
CA THR A 78 8.45 4.11 -7.31
C THR A 78 8.63 3.25 -8.54
N PHE A 79 7.78 3.43 -9.55
CA PHE A 79 7.81 2.70 -10.80
C PHE A 79 8.00 3.64 -11.98
N ASN A 80 8.62 3.14 -13.05
CA ASN A 80 8.65 3.80 -14.35
C ASN A 80 7.77 3.04 -15.35
N ALA A 81 6.84 3.72 -16.01
CA ALA A 81 5.98 3.11 -17.02
C ALA A 81 6.76 2.93 -18.34
N LEU A 82 6.81 1.71 -18.87
CA LEU A 82 7.65 1.34 -20.02
C LEU A 82 6.84 1.24 -21.32
N LYS A 83 5.58 0.79 -21.24
CA LYS A 83 4.79 0.40 -22.41
C LYS A 83 3.32 0.78 -22.26
N VAL A 84 2.66 1.11 -23.38
CA VAL A 84 1.21 1.32 -23.44
C VAL A 84 0.46 0.00 -23.30
N GLY A 85 -0.61 0.00 -22.50
CA GLY A 85 -1.56 -1.11 -22.30
C GLY A 85 -1.95 -1.22 -20.83
N ASP A 86 -2.60 -2.33 -20.48
CA ASP A 86 -3.04 -2.61 -19.11
C ASP A 86 -2.18 -3.70 -18.47
N THR A 87 -1.88 -3.55 -17.19
CA THR A 87 -1.13 -4.54 -16.42
C THR A 87 -1.53 -4.53 -14.93
N ARG A 88 -0.95 -5.43 -14.12
CA ARG A 88 -1.13 -5.52 -12.67
C ARG A 88 0.21 -5.48 -11.94
N ILE A 89 0.12 -4.99 -10.71
CA ILE A 89 1.15 -4.81 -9.69
C ILE A 89 0.53 -5.21 -8.36
#